data_AF-X0YWC6-F1
#
_entry.id   AF-X0YWC6-F1
#
_cell.length_a   1.000
_cell.length_b   1.000
_cell.length_c   1.000
_cell.angle_alpha   90.00
_cell.angle_beta   90.00
_cell.angle_gamma   90.00
#
_symmetry.space_group_name_H-M   'P 1'
#
loop_
_entity.id
_entity.type
_entity.pdbx_description
1 polymer ?
#
loop_
_entity_poly.entity_id
_entity_poly.type
_entity_poly.pdbx_seq_one_letter_code
_entity_poly.pdbx_strand_id
1 'polypeptide(L)'
;MGRQLGEISYYAFNLPSIEFHNELYGYLQEKELKFTEIDIENYFISKSISKNKQWIKLDRNGIAQPVYDVTLMTYIRNSIHHPENTLNANFSDEELKESIEKMIPLAR
;
A
#
# COMPACT_ATOMS: atom_id res chain seq x y z
N MET A 1 -17.36 6.73 6.97
CA MET A 1 -18.10 5.64 7.63
C MET A 1 -17.56 4.24 7.25
N GLY A 2 -16.31 4.12 6.75
CA GLY A 2 -15.72 2.85 6.29
C GLY A 2 -14.73 2.20 7.28
N ARG A 3 -13.89 3.02 7.93
CA ARG A 3 -12.84 2.58 8.89
C ARG A 3 -13.31 1.56 9.94
N GLN A 4 -14.53 1.71 10.46
CA GLN A 4 -15.05 0.80 11.48
C GLN A 4 -15.38 -0.59 10.91
N LEU A 5 -15.85 -0.70 9.67
CA LEU A 5 -16.27 -1.99 9.10
C LEU A 5 -15.08 -2.84 8.64
N GLY A 6 -14.08 -2.23 8.02
CA GLY A 6 -12.87 -2.93 7.58
C GLY A 6 -12.06 -3.46 8.76
N GLU A 7 -11.84 -2.61 9.78
CA GLU A 7 -11.11 -2.98 11.00
C GLU A 7 -11.85 -4.07 11.80
N ILE A 8 -13.18 -3.94 11.99
CA ILE A 8 -13.99 -4.97 12.68
C ILE A 8 -13.97 -6.29 11.89
N SER A 9 -14.08 -6.27 10.56
CA SER A 9 -14.10 -7.49 9.76
C SER A 9 -12.75 -8.20 9.74
N TYR A 10 -11.65 -7.45 9.71
CA TYR A 10 -10.31 -8.02 9.82
C TYR A 10 -10.09 -8.68 11.17
N TYR A 11 -10.46 -8.03 12.28
CA TYR A 11 -10.31 -8.61 13.62
C TYR A 11 -11.30 -9.74 13.91
N ALA A 12 -12.51 -9.72 13.33
CA ALA A 12 -13.53 -10.75 13.55
C ALA A 12 -13.35 -12.00 12.66
N PHE A 13 -12.83 -11.83 11.44
CA PHE A 13 -12.79 -12.91 10.43
C PHE A 13 -11.40 -13.13 9.80
N ASN A 14 -10.39 -12.35 10.18
CA ASN A 14 -9.06 -12.37 9.57
C ASN A 14 -9.12 -12.26 8.03
N LEU A 15 -10.05 -11.43 7.52
CA LEU A 15 -10.23 -11.20 6.09
C LEU A 15 -9.43 -9.96 5.67
N PRO A 16 -8.22 -10.10 5.11
CA PRO A 16 -7.55 -8.98 4.44
C PRO A 16 -8.42 -8.52 3.27
N SER A 17 -8.63 -7.22 3.13
CA SER A 17 -9.35 -6.65 1.98
C SER A 17 -8.59 -5.47 1.41
N ILE A 18 -8.79 -5.25 0.11
CA ILE A 18 -8.23 -4.12 -0.64
C ILE A 18 -8.69 -2.78 -0.02
N GLU A 19 -9.95 -2.71 0.39
CA GLU A 19 -10.54 -1.53 1.05
C GLU A 19 -9.82 -1.26 2.37
N PHE A 20 -9.62 -2.28 3.22
CA PHE A 20 -8.96 -2.10 4.50
C PHE A 20 -7.48 -1.69 4.33
N HIS A 21 -6.79 -2.29 3.36
CA HIS A 21 -5.44 -1.87 2.99
C HIS A 21 -5.40 -0.39 2.57
N ASN A 22 -6.32 0.03 1.70
CA ASN A 22 -6.40 1.43 1.24
C ASN A 22 -6.76 2.41 2.36
N GLU A 23 -7.64 2.02 3.27
CA GLU A 23 -8.01 2.81 4.45
C GLU A 23 -6.82 2.97 5.40
N LEU A 24 -6.09 1.89 5.72
CA LEU A 24 -4.90 1.95 6.57
C LEU A 24 -3.82 2.84 5.96
N TYR A 25 -3.51 2.63 4.69
CA TYR A 25 -2.49 3.42 3.99
C TYR A 25 -2.87 4.91 3.97
N GLY A 26 -4.12 5.23 3.60
CA GLY A 26 -4.61 6.62 3.57
C GLY A 26 -4.61 7.27 4.96
N TYR A 27 -5.00 6.51 5.99
CA TYR A 27 -4.95 6.99 7.37
C TYR A 27 -3.52 7.31 7.83
N LEU A 28 -2.54 6.47 7.49
CA LEU A 28 -1.13 6.75 7.80
C LEU A 28 -0.61 8.01 7.09
N GLN A 29 -1.02 8.23 5.83
CA GLN A 29 -0.70 9.47 5.11
C GLN A 29 -1.26 10.71 5.85
N GLU A 30 -2.52 10.66 6.28
CA GLU A 30 -3.15 11.76 7.00
C GLU A 30 -2.53 11.99 8.39
N LYS A 31 -2.37 10.92 9.18
CA LYS A 31 -1.83 10.96 10.55
C LYS A 31 -0.42 11.54 10.60
N GLU A 32 0.42 11.18 9.64
CA GLU A 32 1.85 11.53 9.62
C GLU A 32 2.14 12.73 8.69
N LEU A 33 1.10 13.31 8.07
CA LEU A 33 1.20 14.40 7.08
C LEU A 33 2.11 14.04 5.89
N LYS A 34 1.94 12.82 5.35
CA LYS A 34 2.73 12.23 4.25
C LYS A 34 1.87 11.98 3.01
N PHE A 35 1.53 13.04 2.30
CA PHE A 35 0.54 12.99 1.21
C PHE A 35 1.10 12.56 -0.15
N THR A 36 2.43 12.56 -0.32
CA THR A 36 3.06 12.05 -1.54
C THR A 36 3.60 10.64 -1.34
N GLU A 37 3.74 9.88 -2.43
CA GLU A 37 4.38 8.55 -2.41
C GLU A 37 5.79 8.62 -1.80
N ILE A 38 6.55 9.67 -2.12
CA ILE A 38 7.90 9.90 -1.58
C ILE A 38 7.86 10.08 -0.06
N ASP A 39 6.92 10.90 0.44
CA ASP A 39 6.82 11.19 1.86
C ASP A 39 6.46 9.96 2.68
N ILE A 40 5.50 9.17 2.21
CA ILE A 40 5.04 7.97 2.93
C ILE A 40 6.05 6.82 2.83
N GLU A 41 6.75 6.68 1.69
CA GLU A 41 7.88 5.75 1.56
C GLU A 41 9.00 6.08 2.55
N ASN A 42 9.38 7.35 2.68
CA ASN A 42 10.36 7.80 3.66
C ASN A 42 9.90 7.51 5.10
N TYR A 43 8.61 7.67 5.38
CA TYR A 43 8.03 7.28 6.67
C TYR A 43 8.17 5.78 6.93
N PHE A 44 7.79 4.92 5.99
CA PHE A 44 7.93 3.47 6.17
C PHE A 44 9.38 3.05 6.41
N ILE A 45 10.32 3.62 5.67
CA ILE A 45 11.76 3.39 5.90
C ILE A 45 12.18 3.83 7.30
N SER A 46 11.70 4.98 7.78
CA SER A 46 11.97 5.44 9.16
C SER A 46 11.41 4.51 10.24
N LYS A 47 10.43 3.66 9.88
CA LYS A 47 9.87 2.59 10.72
C LYS A 47 10.53 1.23 10.47
N SER A 48 11.70 1.22 9.83
CA SER A 48 12.48 0.03 9.49
C SER A 48 11.77 -0.94 8.54
N ILE A 49 10.83 -0.46 7.73
CA ILE A 49 10.23 -1.23 6.64
C ILE A 49 11.07 -1.03 5.38
N SER A 50 11.67 -2.11 4.88
CA SER A 50 12.48 -2.08 3.67
C SER A 50 11.64 -2.02 2.41
N LYS A 51 12.16 -1.35 1.38
CA LYS A 51 11.66 -1.46 0.01
C LYS A 51 12.05 -2.85 -0.54
N ASN A 52 11.06 -3.68 -0.82
CA ASN A 52 11.25 -5.08 -1.22
C ASN A 52 10.46 -5.46 -2.49
N LYS A 53 9.86 -4.48 -3.16
CA LYS A 53 9.14 -4.66 -4.43
C LYS A 53 9.68 -3.68 -5.46
N GLN A 54 9.68 -4.10 -6.71
CA GLN A 54 10.02 -3.27 -7.86
C GLN A 54 8.74 -2.79 -8.53
N TRP A 55 8.68 -1.51 -8.88
CA TRP A 55 7.54 -0.92 -9.56
C TRP A 55 7.98 -0.23 -10.86
N ILE A 56 7.26 -0.51 -11.94
CA ILE A 56 7.35 0.17 -13.23
C ILE A 56 6.14 1.08 -13.35
N LYS A 57 6.35 2.39 -13.31
CA LYS A 57 5.27 3.37 -13.48
C LYS A 57 4.99 3.62 -14.97
N LEU A 58 3.73 3.80 -15.33
CA LEU A 58 3.34 4.35 -16.63
C LEU A 58 3.16 5.87 -16.49
N ASP A 59 3.65 6.63 -17.48
CA ASP A 59 3.33 8.05 -17.58
C ASP A 59 1.93 8.28 -18.16
N ARG A 60 1.55 9.55 -18.34
CA ARG A 60 0.22 9.93 -18.88
C ARG A 60 -0.01 9.46 -20.33
N ASN A 61 1.04 9.11 -21.05
CA ASN A 61 0.99 8.61 -22.42
C ASN A 61 1.08 7.07 -22.46
N GLY A 62 1.09 6.39 -21.31
CA GLY A 62 1.24 4.94 -21.22
C GLY A 62 2.68 4.46 -21.46
N ILE A 63 3.68 5.35 -21.36
CA ILE A 63 5.09 5.00 -21.55
C ILE A 63 5.68 4.53 -20.22
N ALA A 64 6.27 3.34 -20.24
CA ALA A 64 6.98 2.76 -19.10
C ALA A 64 8.17 3.64 -18.68
N GLN A 65 8.21 3.96 -17.39
CA GLN A 65 9.31 4.65 -16.73
C GLN A 65 10.33 3.65 -16.18
N PRO A 66 11.56 4.08 -15.84
CA PRO A 66 12.53 3.23 -15.19
C PRO A 66 11.96 2.57 -13.92
N VAL A 67 12.33 1.31 -13.71
CA VAL A 67 11.96 0.56 -12.51
C VAL A 67 12.58 1.20 -11.26
N TYR A 68 11.84 1.21 -10.17
CA TYR A 68 12.34 1.67 -8.87
C TYR A 68 11.77 0.85 -7.72
N ASP A 69 12.49 0.84 -6.60
CA ASP A 69 12.11 0.06 -5.44
C ASP A 69 11.08 0.80 -4.57
N VAL A 70 10.07 0.07 -4.11
CA VAL A 70 9.01 0.54 -3.21
C VAL A 70 8.78 -0.46 -2.08
N THR A 71 8.16 0.00 -0.99
CA THR A 71 7.64 -0.91 0.04
C THR A 71 6.47 -1.74 -0.50
N LEU A 72 6.21 -2.90 0.11
CA LEU A 72 5.09 -3.74 -0.27
C LEU A 72 3.73 -3.00 -0.17
N MET A 73 3.56 -2.11 0.83
CA MET A 73 2.32 -1.35 1.01
C MET A 73 2.09 -0.39 -0.16
N THR A 74 3.14 0.29 -0.60
CA THR A 74 3.09 1.20 -1.76
C THR A 74 2.90 0.42 -3.06
N TYR A 75 3.54 -0.76 -3.21
CA TYR A 75 3.32 -1.63 -4.36
C TYR A 75 1.84 -2.01 -4.52
N ILE A 76 1.22 -2.46 -3.44
CA ILE A 76 -0.20 -2.87 -3.44
C ILE A 76 -1.09 -1.65 -3.68
N ARG A 77 -0.82 -0.52 -3.02
CA ARG A 77 -1.54 0.75 -3.25
C ARG A 77 -1.50 1.15 -4.72
N ASN A 78 -0.31 1.15 -5.32
CA ASN A 78 -0.12 1.51 -6.72
C ASN A 78 -0.83 0.52 -7.66
N SER A 79 -0.77 -0.78 -7.36
CA SER A 79 -1.47 -1.82 -8.15
C SER A 79 -3.00 -1.64 -8.12
N ILE A 80 -3.57 -1.26 -6.98
CA ILE A 80 -5.01 -1.00 -6.85
C ILE A 80 -5.43 0.29 -7.58
N HIS A 81 -4.61 1.34 -7.51
CA HIS A 81 -4.91 2.65 -8.11
C HIS A 81 -4.60 2.73 -9.61
N HIS A 82 -3.72 1.86 -10.10
CA HIS A 82 -3.31 1.79 -11.50
C HIS A 82 -3.63 0.43 -12.11
N PRO A 83 -4.91 -0.01 -12.16
CA PRO A 83 -5.28 -1.30 -12.73
C PRO A 83 -5.00 -1.38 -14.24
N GLU A 84 -4.82 -0.25 -14.92
CA GLU A 84 -4.38 -0.17 -16.32
C GLU A 84 -2.92 -0.63 -16.52
N ASN A 85 -2.11 -0.62 -15.46
CA ASN A 85 -0.69 -0.91 -15.54
C ASN A 85 -0.41 -2.40 -15.37
N THR A 86 -0.46 -3.13 -16.49
CA THR A 86 -0.21 -4.58 -16.53
C THR A 86 1.28 -4.97 -16.60
N LEU A 87 2.20 -4.01 -16.43
CA LEU A 87 3.66 -4.28 -16.47
C LEU A 87 4.19 -4.86 -15.16
N ASN A 88 3.42 -4.74 -14.08
CA ASN A 88 3.78 -5.23 -12.76
C ASN A 88 2.96 -6.47 -12.44
N ALA A 89 3.56 -7.46 -11.76
CA ALA A 89 2.85 -8.66 -11.37
C ALA A 89 1.73 -8.34 -10.37
N ASN A 90 0.61 -9.06 -10.43
CA ASN A 90 -0.40 -8.92 -9.38
C ASN A 90 0.20 -9.31 -8.01
N PHE A 91 -0.25 -8.63 -6.95
CA PHE A 91 0.08 -9.04 -5.58
C PHE A 91 -0.78 -10.25 -5.16
N SER A 92 -0.27 -11.06 -4.23
CA SER A 92 -1.02 -12.19 -3.67
C SER A 92 -1.85 -11.80 -2.44
N ASP A 93 -2.78 -12.67 -2.03
CA ASP A 93 -3.55 -12.48 -0.80
C ASP A 93 -2.66 -12.48 0.45
N GLU A 94 -1.57 -13.27 0.45
CA GLU A 94 -0.56 -13.27 1.51
C GLU A 94 0.20 -11.94 1.58
N GLU A 95 0.55 -11.37 0.42
CA GLU A 95 1.18 -10.06 0.34
C GLU A 95 0.24 -8.94 0.84
N LEU A 96 -1.04 -9.02 0.50
CA LEU A 96 -2.06 -8.11 1.02
C LEU A 96 -2.17 -8.21 2.55
N LYS A 97 -2.23 -9.44 3.08
CA LYS A 97 -2.26 -9.69 4.52
C LYS A 97 -1.00 -9.16 5.21
N GLU A 98 0.18 -9.47 4.69
CA GLU A 98 1.46 -9.01 5.24
C GLU A 98 1.54 -7.48 5.28
N SER A 99 1.11 -6.81 4.21
CA SER A 99 1.07 -5.36 4.13
C SER A 99 0.16 -4.76 5.22
N ILE A 100 -1.04 -5.30 5.38
CA ILE A 100 -1.99 -4.88 6.43
C ILE A 100 -1.39 -5.08 7.82
N GLU A 101 -0.83 -6.26 8.10
CA GLU A 101 -0.22 -6.60 9.41
C GLU A 101 0.94 -5.66 9.76
N LYS A 102 1.73 -5.25 8.77
CA LYS A 102 2.82 -4.27 8.95
C LYS A 102 2.31 -2.85 9.20
N MET A 103 1.16 -2.46 8.62
CA MET A 103 0.59 -1.12 8.79
C MET A 103 -0.20 -0.94 10.10
N ILE A 104 -0.89 -1.98 10.58
CA ILE A 104 -1.67 -1.94 11.83
C ILE A 104 -0.90 -1.34 13.02
N PRO A 105 0.33 -1.76 13.36
CA PRO A 105 1.04 -1.21 14.51
C PRO A 105 1.45 0.26 14.32
N LEU A 106 1.56 0.74 13.08
CA LEU A 106 1.87 2.15 12.77
C LEU A 106 0.62 3.04 12.93
N ALA A 107 -0.57 2.45 12.76
CA ALA A 107 -1.84 3.16 12.86
C ALA A 107 -2.29 3.43 14.32
N ARG A 108 -1.57 2.91 15.32
CA ARG A 108 -1.88 3.08 16.75
C ARG A 108 -1.35 4.39 17.34
#